data_AF-A0A256YFD5-F1
#
_entry.id   AF-A0A256YFD5-F1
#
_cell.length_a   1.000
_cell.length_b   1.000
_cell.length_c   1.000
_cell.angle_alpha   90.00
_cell.angle_beta   90.00
_cell.angle_gamma   90.00
#
_symmetry.space_group_name_H-M   'P 1'
#
loop_
_entity.id
_entity.type
_entity.pdbx_description
1 polymer ?
#
loop_
_entity_poly.entity_id
_entity_poly.type
_entity_poly.pdbx_seq_one_letter_code
_entity_poly.pdbx_strand_id
1 'polypeptide(L)'
;MGLRKASCYAKIERPYTRKSKIKSKSYIKSVPYPRIQKFVMGNVKDFVQNKFPFVVYLKATEPVQIRDTALEASRVLIHRELEKKLKGSYYFAVSAYPHHVLRENKMLTGAGADRMQTGMQLSFGKPIGVAAQIDSNGKI
;
A
#
# COMPACT_ATOMS: atom_id res chain seq x y z
N MET A 1 14.84 3.52 13.60
CA MET A 1 13.45 3.54 14.11
C MET A 1 12.62 2.61 13.24
N GLY A 2 11.97 1.61 13.84
CA GLY A 2 11.17 0.61 13.11
C GLY A 2 9.93 1.22 12.46
N LEU A 3 9.31 0.45 11.56
CA LEU A 3 8.01 0.81 10.98
C LEU A 3 6.95 0.85 12.08
N ARG A 4 6.19 1.94 12.14
CA ARG A 4 5.05 2.06 13.07
C ARG A 4 4.01 0.97 12.81
N LYS A 5 3.32 0.54 13.86
CA LYS A 5 2.25 -0.48 13.78
C LYS A 5 1.19 -0.12 12.73
N ALA A 6 0.63 -1.14 12.07
CA ALA A 6 -0.35 -0.96 10.98
C ALA A 6 -1.65 -0.37 11.46
N SER A 7 -2.04 -0.69 12.70
CA SER A 7 -3.26 -0.18 13.33
C SER A 7 -3.33 1.35 13.33
N CYS A 8 -2.19 2.05 13.40
CA CYS A 8 -2.15 3.51 13.36
C CYS A 8 -2.61 4.10 12.01
N TYR A 9 -2.61 3.30 10.94
CA TYR A 9 -2.94 3.74 9.58
C TYR A 9 -4.06 2.91 8.95
N ALA A 10 -4.78 2.11 9.73
CA ALA A 10 -5.78 1.18 9.20
C ALA A 10 -7.07 1.88 8.75
N LYS A 11 -7.41 3.01 9.40
CA LYS A 11 -8.60 3.80 9.10
C LYS A 11 -8.37 4.64 7.83
N ILE A 12 -9.40 4.75 6.99
CA ILE A 12 -9.37 5.62 5.82
C ILE A 12 -9.34 7.09 6.26
N GLU A 13 -8.44 7.85 5.63
CA GLU A 13 -8.30 9.30 5.79
C GLU A 13 -8.51 10.01 4.46
N ARG A 14 -8.61 11.34 4.47
CA ARG A 14 -8.69 12.12 3.23
C ARG A 14 -7.48 11.79 2.34
N PRO A 15 -7.68 11.49 1.04
CA PRO A 15 -6.60 11.11 0.14
C PRO A 15 -5.46 12.15 0.09
N TYR A 16 -4.24 11.73 0.45
CA TYR A 16 -3.03 12.53 0.33
C TYR A 16 -2.16 12.00 -0.82
N THR A 17 -2.51 12.39 -2.04
CA THR A 17 -2.00 11.77 -3.28
C THR A 17 -1.40 12.75 -4.30
N ARG A 18 -1.43 14.06 -4.03
CA ARG A 18 -1.06 15.12 -4.99
C ARG A 18 0.45 15.21 -5.23
N LYS A 19 1.00 14.22 -5.94
CA LYS A 19 2.34 14.23 -6.54
C LYS A 19 2.22 14.56 -8.03
N SER A 20 3.08 15.44 -8.53
CA SER A 20 3.10 15.80 -9.95
C SER A 20 4.53 16.02 -10.43
N LYS A 21 4.78 15.80 -11.73
CA LYS A 21 6.03 16.18 -12.39
C LYS A 21 6.19 17.70 -12.46
N ILE A 22 5.07 18.44 -12.53
CA ILE A 22 5.06 19.89 -12.58
C ILE A 22 5.19 20.43 -11.14
N LYS A 23 6.28 21.15 -10.86
CA LYS A 23 6.60 21.65 -9.51
C LYS A 23 5.46 22.46 -8.87
N SER A 24 4.79 23.33 -9.63
CA SER A 24 3.68 24.15 -9.12
C SER A 24 2.45 23.34 -8.71
N LYS A 25 2.28 22.13 -9.26
CA LYS A 25 1.17 21.22 -8.95
C LYS A 25 1.57 20.09 -7.99
N SER A 26 2.84 20.05 -7.58
CA SER A 26 3.39 19.02 -6.70
C SER A 26 3.42 19.51 -5.25
N TYR A 27 2.36 19.19 -4.52
CA TYR A 27 2.23 19.57 -3.11
C TYR A 27 3.03 18.63 -2.20
N ILE A 28 3.18 17.36 -2.60
CA ILE A 28 3.96 16.36 -1.87
C ILE A 28 5.35 16.26 -2.51
N LYS A 29 6.34 16.90 -1.88
CA LYS A 29 7.70 17.00 -2.43
C LYS A 29 8.47 15.68 -2.46
N SER A 30 8.29 14.83 -1.44
CA SER A 30 8.97 13.54 -1.34
C SER A 30 7.94 12.46 -1.07
N VAL A 31 7.79 11.54 -2.01
CA VAL A 31 6.89 10.39 -1.89
C VAL A 31 7.72 9.13 -1.87
N PRO A 32 7.61 8.28 -0.83
CA PRO A 32 8.28 6.99 -0.81
C PRO A 32 7.86 6.11 -2.00
N TYR A 33 8.80 5.35 -2.53
CA TYR A 33 8.51 4.39 -3.59
C TYR A 33 7.75 3.18 -3.02
N PRO A 34 6.66 2.72 -3.66
CA PRO A 34 5.90 1.55 -3.19
C PRO A 34 6.75 0.28 -3.26
N ARG A 35 6.70 -0.57 -2.23
CA ARG A 35 7.41 -1.86 -2.24
C ARG A 35 6.85 -2.85 -3.26
N ILE A 36 5.54 -2.82 -3.50
CA ILE A 36 4.92 -3.64 -4.53
C ILE A 36 5.31 -3.13 -5.91
N GLN A 37 5.99 -3.98 -6.69
CA GLN A 37 6.47 -3.64 -8.04
C GLN A 37 5.71 -4.39 -9.13
N LYS A 38 5.33 -5.64 -8.87
CA LYS A 38 4.64 -6.51 -9.84
C LYS A 38 3.19 -6.68 -9.41
N PHE A 39 2.26 -6.25 -10.26
CA PHE A 39 0.82 -6.38 -9.99
C PHE A 39 0.21 -7.59 -10.67
N VAL A 40 0.83 -8.12 -11.73
CA VAL A 40 0.31 -9.23 -12.53
C VAL A 40 1.32 -10.38 -12.53
N MET A 41 0.82 -11.61 -12.37
CA MET A 41 1.58 -12.86 -12.33
C MET A 41 0.81 -13.98 -13.03
N GLY A 42 1.53 -15.06 -13.33
CA GLY A 42 0.98 -16.23 -14.00
C GLY A 42 0.84 -16.03 -15.50
N ASN A 43 -0.09 -16.74 -16.12
CA ASN A 43 -0.20 -16.82 -17.56
C ASN A 43 -1.19 -15.80 -18.13
N VAL A 44 -0.67 -14.61 -18.45
CA VAL A 44 -1.45 -13.50 -19.02
C VAL A 44 -2.02 -13.82 -20.40
N LYS A 45 -1.31 -14.63 -21.20
CA LYS A 45 -1.75 -15.00 -22.56
C LYS A 45 -3.04 -15.80 -22.53
N ASP A 46 -3.10 -16.79 -21.63
CA ASP A 46 -4.28 -17.64 -21.48
C ASP A 46 -5.47 -16.90 -20.84
N PHE A 47 -5.20 -15.89 -20.02
CA PHE A 47 -6.25 -14.99 -19.52
C PHE A 47 -6.88 -14.16 -20.64
N VAL A 48 -6.06 -13.58 -21.52
CA VAL A 48 -6.57 -12.81 -22.69
C VAL A 48 -7.39 -13.70 -23.64
N GLN A 49 -7.06 -14.98 -23.72
CA GLN A 49 -7.79 -15.97 -24.52
C GLN A 49 -9.00 -16.58 -23.79
N ASN A 50 -9.37 -16.07 -22.59
CA ASN A 50 -10.49 -16.55 -21.78
C ASN A 50 -10.47 -18.07 -21.49
N LYS A 51 -9.29 -18.65 -21.30
CA LYS A 51 -9.15 -20.10 -21.04
C LYS A 51 -9.43 -20.49 -19.59
N PHE A 52 -9.59 -19.53 -18.68
CA PHE A 52 -9.84 -19.78 -17.27
C PHE A 52 -11.36 -19.78 -16.99
N PRO A 53 -11.94 -20.91 -16.55
CA PRO A 53 -13.39 -21.01 -16.32
C PRO A 53 -13.87 -20.35 -15.02
N PHE A 54 -12.96 -20.13 -14.06
CA PHE A 54 -13.30 -19.61 -12.74
C PHE A 54 -12.56 -18.32 -12.43
N VAL A 55 -13.26 -17.39 -11.76
CA VAL A 55 -12.71 -16.12 -11.29
C VAL A 55 -13.02 -15.95 -9.82
N VAL A 56 -11.98 -15.70 -9.02
CA VAL A 56 -12.10 -15.46 -7.59
C VAL A 56 -11.65 -14.03 -7.30
N TYR A 57 -12.46 -13.29 -6.54
CA TYR A 57 -12.13 -11.93 -6.11
C TYR A 57 -11.97 -11.88 -4.59
N LEU A 58 -10.87 -11.31 -4.13
CA LEU A 58 -10.73 -10.88 -2.75
C LEU A 58 -11.32 -9.47 -2.62
N LYS A 59 -12.35 -9.33 -1.80
CA LYS A 59 -13.03 -8.05 -1.56
C LYS A 59 -12.88 -7.63 -0.11
N ALA A 60 -12.72 -6.33 0.11
CA ALA A 60 -12.76 -5.78 1.46
C ALA A 60 -14.20 -5.79 1.98
N THR A 61 -14.44 -6.32 3.18
CA THR A 61 -15.74 -6.26 3.85
C THR A 61 -15.99 -4.88 4.44
N GLU A 62 -14.95 -4.25 4.96
CA GLU A 62 -14.98 -2.93 5.60
C GLU A 62 -14.03 -1.96 4.89
N PRO A 63 -14.30 -0.64 4.97
CA PRO A 63 -13.38 0.37 4.43
C PRO A 63 -12.05 0.32 5.18
N VAL A 64 -10.98 0.01 4.47
CA VAL A 64 -9.66 -0.24 5.06
C VAL A 64 -8.55 0.40 4.25
N GLN A 65 -7.49 0.79 4.96
CA GLN A 65 -6.26 1.26 4.36
C GLN A 65 -5.15 0.21 4.53
N ILE A 66 -4.65 -0.30 3.41
CA ILE A 66 -3.66 -1.39 3.35
C ILE A 66 -2.32 -0.83 2.92
N ARG A 67 -1.26 -1.09 3.70
CA ARG A 67 0.10 -0.67 3.34
C ARG A 67 0.66 -1.47 2.18
N ASP A 68 1.52 -0.82 1.40
CA ASP A 68 2.29 -1.45 0.32
C ASP A 68 3.07 -2.69 0.79
N THR A 69 3.61 -2.65 2.01
CA THR A 69 4.31 -3.79 2.62
C THR A 69 3.40 -5.01 2.79
N ALA A 70 2.12 -4.78 3.13
CA ALA A 70 1.15 -5.85 3.34
C ALA A 70 0.64 -6.39 2.00
N LEU A 71 0.46 -5.52 1.00
CA LEU A 71 0.13 -5.94 -0.37
C LEU A 71 1.24 -6.83 -0.94
N GLU A 72 2.50 -6.43 -0.81
CA GLU A 72 3.63 -7.21 -1.31
C GLU A 72 3.79 -8.55 -0.57
N ALA A 73 3.62 -8.56 0.76
CA ALA A 73 3.68 -9.80 1.53
C ALA A 73 2.56 -10.79 1.11
N SER A 74 1.33 -10.28 0.97
CA SER A 74 0.18 -11.08 0.53
C SER A 74 0.39 -11.60 -0.89
N ARG A 75 0.92 -10.76 -1.78
CA ARG A 75 1.27 -11.11 -3.17
C ARG A 75 2.25 -12.27 -3.23
N VAL A 76 3.36 -12.19 -2.48
CA VAL A 76 4.39 -13.25 -2.45
C VAL A 76 3.82 -14.56 -1.92
N LEU A 77 3.02 -14.50 -0.86
CA LEU A 77 2.40 -15.68 -0.26
C LEU A 77 1.44 -16.37 -1.23
N ILE A 78 0.50 -15.60 -1.80
CA ILE A 78 -0.49 -16.12 -2.74
C ILE A 78 0.20 -16.69 -3.98
N HIS A 79 1.18 -15.97 -4.54
CA HIS A 79 1.91 -16.45 -5.71
C HIS A 79 2.64 -17.78 -5.43
N ARG A 80 3.31 -17.90 -4.27
CA ARG A 80 3.99 -19.14 -3.89
C ARG A 80 3.01 -20.32 -3.79
N GLU A 81 1.85 -20.11 -3.15
CA GLU A 81 0.84 -21.16 -2.99
C GLU A 81 0.18 -21.55 -4.32
N LEU A 82 -0.13 -20.57 -5.18
CA LEU A 82 -0.68 -20.83 -6.50
C LEU A 82 0.32 -21.55 -7.40
N GLU A 83 1.60 -21.17 -7.35
CA GLU A 83 2.64 -21.85 -8.11
C GLU A 83 2.80 -23.31 -7.68
N LYS A 84 2.76 -23.56 -6.37
CA LYS A 84 2.86 -24.92 -5.82
C LYS A 84 1.68 -25.80 -6.23
N LYS A 85 0.46 -25.26 -6.25
CA LYS A 85 -0.77 -26.04 -6.49
C LYS A 85 -1.16 -26.14 -7.96
N LEU A 86 -1.01 -25.05 -8.72
CA LEU A 86 -1.52 -24.91 -10.09
C LEU A 86 -0.43 -24.84 -11.16
N LYS A 87 0.86 -24.79 -10.77
CA LYS A 87 2.03 -24.89 -11.67
C LYS A 87 1.92 -24.03 -12.95
N GLY A 88 1.48 -22.78 -12.81
CA GLY A 88 1.35 -21.82 -13.92
C GLY A 88 -0.01 -21.81 -14.63
N SER A 89 -0.95 -22.71 -14.31
CA SER A 89 -2.33 -22.69 -14.81
C SER A 89 -3.23 -21.68 -14.07
N TYR A 90 -2.73 -20.48 -13.83
CA TYR A 90 -3.48 -19.40 -13.17
C TYR A 90 -3.09 -18.03 -13.70
N TYR A 91 -4.00 -17.07 -13.51
CA TYR A 91 -3.74 -15.65 -13.64
C TYR A 91 -4.02 -14.99 -12.29
N PHE A 92 -3.05 -14.23 -11.78
CA PHE A 92 -3.18 -13.54 -10.50
C PHE A 92 -2.83 -12.07 -10.68
N ALA A 93 -3.75 -11.19 -10.27
CA ALA A 93 -3.56 -9.76 -10.31
C ALA A 93 -3.92 -9.13 -8.96
N VAL A 94 -3.07 -8.24 -8.48
CA VAL A 94 -3.37 -7.35 -7.35
C VAL A 94 -4.05 -6.12 -7.92
N SER A 95 -5.30 -5.86 -7.49
CA SER A 95 -6.10 -4.75 -8.04
C SER A 95 -5.78 -3.43 -7.32
N ALA A 96 -5.43 -3.49 -6.04
CA ALA A 96 -5.20 -2.33 -5.20
C ALA A 96 -3.81 -1.71 -5.46
N TYR A 97 -3.80 -0.43 -5.86
CA TYR A 97 -2.56 0.34 -6.00
C TYR A 97 -2.39 1.34 -4.83
N PRO A 98 -1.20 1.40 -4.20
CA PRO A 98 -0.97 2.30 -3.07
C PRO A 98 -0.71 3.74 -3.50
N HIS A 99 -1.78 4.52 -3.68
CA HIS A 99 -1.70 5.94 -4.04
C HIS A 99 -1.51 6.87 -2.83
N HIS A 100 -2.09 6.51 -1.68
CA HIS A 100 -2.18 7.37 -0.51
C HIS A 100 -0.84 7.41 0.22
N VAL A 101 -0.33 8.62 0.51
CA VAL A 101 0.94 8.80 1.21
C VAL A 101 0.70 8.92 2.71
N LEU A 102 1.29 7.99 3.47
CA LEU A 102 1.27 8.01 4.92
C LEU A 102 2.27 9.01 5.47
N ARG A 103 1.90 9.70 6.55
CA ARG A 103 2.74 10.68 7.23
C ARG A 103 2.98 10.29 8.66
N GLU A 104 4.14 10.67 9.17
CA GLU A 104 4.48 10.51 10.58
C GLU A 104 5.17 11.77 11.11
N ASN A 105 4.66 12.31 12.22
CA ASN A 105 5.43 13.25 13.04
C ASN A 105 6.32 12.42 13.97
N LYS A 106 7.61 12.31 13.63
CA LYS A 106 8.55 11.48 14.39
C LYS A 106 8.94 12.20 15.67
N MET A 107 8.57 11.60 16.80
CA MET A 107 9.03 12.05 18.12
C MET A 107 10.47 11.59 18.33
N LEU A 108 11.31 12.46 18.88
CA LEU A 108 12.63 12.08 19.36
C LEU A 108 12.44 11.27 20.64
N THR A 109 13.13 10.14 20.73
CA THR A 109 13.09 9.26 21.90
C THR A 109 14.46 9.27 22.56
N GLY A 110 14.52 9.50 23.87
CA GLY A 110 15.76 9.53 24.64
C GLY A 110 15.73 10.58 25.75
N ALA A 111 16.75 10.57 26.61
CA ALA A 111 16.91 11.60 27.65
C ALA A 111 17.17 12.97 27.00
N GLY A 112 16.46 14.01 27.43
CA GLY A 112 16.58 15.38 26.89
C GLY A 112 15.90 15.62 25.55
N ALA A 113 15.08 14.69 25.05
CA ALA A 113 14.34 14.86 23.80
C ALA A 113 13.34 16.03 23.85
N ASP A 114 12.81 16.32 25.03
CA ASP A 114 11.94 17.46 25.33
C ASP A 114 12.57 18.81 24.97
N ARG A 115 13.89 18.93 25.09
CA ARG A 115 14.63 20.17 24.80
C ARG A 115 14.84 20.40 23.31
N MET A 116 14.94 19.32 22.54
CA MET A 116 15.29 19.36 21.11
C MET A 116 14.06 19.23 20.20
N GLN A 117 12.91 18.83 20.77
CA GLN A 117 11.70 18.59 20.02
C GLN A 117 10.64 19.64 20.29
N THR A 118 9.99 20.13 19.23
CA THR A 118 8.84 21.06 19.30
C THR A 118 7.52 20.40 19.76
N GLY A 119 7.57 19.16 20.24
CA GLY A 119 6.38 18.38 20.60
C GLY A 119 5.36 18.30 19.46
N MET A 120 4.17 18.84 19.70
CA MET A 120 3.05 18.87 18.74
C MET A 120 2.92 20.20 17.98
N GLN A 121 3.79 21.18 18.25
CA GLN A 121 3.87 22.38 17.43
C GLN A 121 4.40 22.01 16.04
N LEU A 122 3.69 22.44 14.98
CA LEU A 122 3.96 22.07 13.59
C LEU A 122 3.92 20.55 13.34
N SER A 123 2.91 19.86 13.92
CA SER A 123 2.75 18.39 13.88
C SER A 123 2.48 17.78 12.49
N PHE A 124 2.54 18.55 11.40
CA PHE A 124 2.38 18.02 10.06
C PHE A 124 3.52 17.05 9.72
N GLY A 125 3.19 15.76 9.70
CA GLY A 125 4.17 14.70 9.57
C GLY A 125 4.88 14.65 8.21
N LYS A 126 6.07 14.04 8.22
CA LYS A 126 6.82 13.76 6.99
C LYS A 126 6.28 12.49 6.33
N PRO A 127 6.24 12.40 4.99
CA PRO A 127 5.92 11.17 4.28
C PRO A 127 6.81 9.99 4.70
N ILE A 128 6.21 8.85 5.05
CA ILE A 128 6.92 7.67 5.57
C ILE A 128 6.66 6.39 4.77
N GLY A 129 5.50 6.29 4.13
CA GLY A 129 5.13 5.13 3.31
C GLY A 129 3.93 5.42 2.42
N VAL A 130 3.47 4.40 1.72
CA VAL A 130 2.30 4.49 0.85
C VAL A 130 1.32 3.36 1.15
N ALA A 131 0.03 3.63 0.95
CA ALA A 131 -1.05 2.70 1.22
C ALA A 131 -2.13 2.79 0.13
N ALA A 132 -2.84 1.69 -0.07
CA ALA A 132 -4.06 1.64 -0.86
C ALA A 132 -5.24 1.90 0.08
N GLN A 133 -6.12 2.81 -0.31
CA GLN A 133 -7.42 3.01 0.35
C GLN A 133 -8.46 2.23 -0.43
N ILE A 134 -9.18 1.34 0.25
CA ILE A 134 -10.13 0.43 -0.37
C ILE A 134 -11.45 0.60 0.37
N ASP A 135 -12.49 0.96 -0.38
CA ASP A 135 -13.84 1.08 0.15
C ASP A 135 -14.45 -0.31 0.40
N SER A 136 -15.57 -0.34 1.12
CA SER A 136 -16.37 -1.55 1.30
C SER A 136 -16.72 -2.18 -0.06
N ASN A 137 -16.56 -3.49 -0.18
CA ASN A 137 -16.67 -4.30 -1.40
C ASN A 137 -15.65 -3.99 -2.51
N GLY A 138 -14.67 -3.14 -2.25
CA GLY A 138 -13.56 -2.88 -3.17
C GLY A 138 -12.70 -4.13 -3.39
N LYS A 139 -12.23 -4.31 -4.64
CA LYS A 139 -11.33 -5.41 -5.00
C LYS A 139 -9.91 -5.10 -4.51
N ILE A 140 -9.27 -6.08 -3.89
CA ILE A 140 -7.88 -6.00 -3.40
C ILE A 140 -6.92 -6.52 -4.46
#